data_AF-A0A919S007-F1
#
_entry.id   AF-A0A919S007-F1
#
_cell.length_a   1.000
_cell.length_b   1.000
_cell.length_c   1.000
_cell.angle_alpha   90.00
_cell.angle_beta   90.00
_cell.angle_gamma   90.00
#
_symmetry.space_group_name_H-M   'P 1'
#
loop_
_entity.id
_entity.type
_entity.pdbx_description
1 polymer ?
#
loop_
_entity_poly.entity_id
_entity_poly.type
_entity_poly.pdbx_seq_one_letter_code
_entity_poly.pdbx_strand_id
1 'polypeptide(L)' 'MTFYVDQQLINDYEGFVILSTEENNGKGMALKPSIDLGGGGCSTCSSCD' A
#
# COMPACT_ATOMS: atom_id res chain seq x y z
N MET A 1 17.07 -9.07 -2.06
CA MET A 1 16.27 -7.83 -2.16
C MET A 1 16.25 -7.19 -0.80
N THR A 2 16.52 -5.89 -0.70
CA THR A 2 16.59 -5.16 0.57
C THR A 2 15.66 -3.97 0.49
N PHE A 3 14.81 -3.80 1.49
CA PHE A 3 13.87 -2.69 1.60
C PHE A 3 14.33 -1.72 2.68
N TYR A 4 14.16 -0.44 2.41
CA TYR A 4 14.38 0.62 3.38
C TYR A 4 13.03 1.28 3.65
N VAL A 5 12.75 1.52 4.93
CA VAL A 5 11.50 2.14 5.39
C VAL A 5 11.84 3.06 6.53
N ASP A 6 11.21 4.24 6.56
CA ASP A 6 11.33 5.16 7.68
C ASP A 6 10.67 4.53 8.92
N GLN A 7 11.32 4.63 10.07
CA GLN A 7 10.79 4.12 11.33
C GLN A 7 9.46 4.79 11.70
N GLN A 8 9.25 6.06 11.33
CA GLN A 8 7.98 6.75 11.55
C GLN A 8 6.82 6.04 10.84
N LEU A 9 7.04 5.57 9.61
CA LEU A 9 6.02 4.84 8.85
C LEU A 9 5.66 3.49 9.48
N ILE A 10 6.61 2.83 10.15
CA ILE A 10 6.30 1.60 10.88
C ILE A 10 5.43 1.87 12.10
N ASN A 11 5.66 2.99 12.80
CA ASN A 11 4.85 3.37 13.94
C ASN A 11 3.42 3.76 13.53
N ASP A 12 3.28 4.47 12.41
CA ASP A 12 2.00 5.00 11.94
C ASP A 12 1.11 3.94 11.28
N TYR A 13 1.71 2.95 10.60
CA TYR A 13 1.00 1.97 9.77
C TYR A 13 1.12 0.52 10.29
N GLU A 14 1.87 0.32 11.38
CA GLU A 14 2.23 -0.99 11.97
C GLU A 14 2.88 -1.97 10.97
N GLY A 15 3.47 -1.42 9.91
CA GLY A 15 4.06 -2.18 8.80
C GLY A 15 3.20 -2.22 7.54
N PHE A 16 3.68 -2.96 6.55
CA PHE A 16 3.08 -3.02 5.23
C PHE A 16 3.08 -4.44 4.67
N VAL A 17 2.01 -4.79 3.96
CA VAL A 17 1.94 -5.98 3.10
C VAL A 17 2.28 -5.56 1.69
N ILE A 18 3.26 -6.25 1.08
CA ILE A 18 3.58 -6.11 -0.33
C ILE A 18 2.70 -7.10 -1.10
N LEU A 19 1.92 -6.60 -2.05
CA LEU A 19 1.12 -7.40 -2.96
C LEU A 19 1.78 -7.44 -4.34
N SER A 20 1.88 -8.63 -4.91
CA SER A 20 2.24 -8.82 -6.31
C SER A 20 1.16 -8.26 -7.24
N THR A 21 1.44 -8.19 -8.54
CA THR A 21 0.46 -7.82 -9.56
C THR A 21 -0.75 -8.76 -9.53
N GLU A 22 -0.52 -10.07 -9.39
CA GLU A 22 -1.57 -11.09 -9.30
C GLU A 22 -2.43 -10.87 -8.05
N GLU A 23 -1.81 -10.61 -6.90
CA GLU A 23 -2.50 -10.35 -5.64
C GLU A 23 -3.24 -9.00 -5.63
N ASN A 24 -2.78 -8.04 -6.43
CA ASN A 24 -3.39 -6.72 -6.60
C ASN A 24 -4.28 -6.62 -7.85
N ASN A 25 -4.87 -7.73 -8.29
CA ASN A 25 -5.87 -7.76 -9.38
C ASN A 25 -5.38 -7.15 -10.71
N GLY A 26 -4.12 -7.41 -11.08
CA GLY A 26 -3.52 -6.89 -12.31
C GLY A 26 -3.09 -5.43 -12.26
N LYS A 27 -3.24 -4.74 -11.11
CA LYS A 27 -2.97 -3.29 -10.98
C LYS A 27 -1.51 -2.98 -10.62
N GLY A 28 -0.59 -3.89 -10.93
CA GLY A 28 0.82 -3.79 -10.55
C GLY A 28 1.09 -4.07 -9.07
N MET A 29 2.36 -3.98 -8.66
CA MET A 29 2.77 -4.16 -7.26
C MET A 29 2.21 -3.04 -6.37
N ALA A 30 1.73 -3.38 -5.17
CA ALA A 30 1.21 -2.41 -4.21
C ALA A 30 1.74 -2.63 -2.79
N LEU A 31 1.83 -1.54 -2.03
CA LEU A 31 2.08 -1.54 -0.59
C LEU A 31 0.77 -1.21 0.12
N LYS A 32 0.29 -2.12 0.97
CA LYS A 32 -0.90 -1.92 1.79
C LYS A 32 -0.50 -1.82 3.26
N PRO A 33 -0.98 -0.82 4.01
CA PRO A 33 -0.80 -0.76 5.46
C PRO A 33 -1.29 -2.04 6.14
N SER A 34 -0.64 -2.46 7.23
CA SER A 34 -1.08 -3.63 8.01
C SER A 34 -2.35 -3.36 8.82
N ILE A 35 -2.65 -2.08 9.08
CA ILE A 35 -3.85 -1.63 9.78
C ILE A 35 -4.89 -1.06 8.82
N ASP A 36 -6.16 -1.14 9.23
CA ASP A 36 -7.21 -0.37 8.56
C ASP A 36 -7.12 1.10 8.99
N LEU A 37 -6.72 1.94 8.05
CA LEU A 37 -6.61 3.39 8.25
C LEU A 37 -7.97 4.11 8.27
N GLY A 38 -9.08 3.37 8.15
CA GLY A 38 -10.42 3.93 8.11
C GLY A 38 -10.65 4.70 6.82
N GLY A 39 -11.11 4.03 5.76
CA GLY A 39 -11.69 4.67 4.57
C GLY A 39 -10.80 5.63 3.78
N GLY A 40 -9.51 5.75 4.11
CA GLY A 40 -8.52 6.63 3.45
C GLY A 40 -7.99 6.06 2.13
N GLY A 41 -8.87 5.59 1.25
CA GLY A 41 -8.50 5.32 -0.14
C GLY A 41 -8.55 6.62 -0.94
N CYS A 42 -7.57 6.85 -1.83
CA CYS A 42 -7.66 7.89 -2.86
C CYS A 42 -9.00 7.75 -3.61
N SER A 43 -9.99 8.58 -3.27
CA SER A 43 -11.29 8.64 -3.94
C SER A 43 -11.23 9.42 -5.26
N THR A 44 -10.05 9.94 -5.62
CA THR A 44 -9.85 10.92 -6.71
C THR A 44 -8.85 10.48 -7.78
N CYS A 45 -8.43 9.23 -7.77
CA CYS A 45 -7.63 8.67 -8.83
C CYS A 45 -8.60 8.21 -9.95
N SER A 46 -9.21 9.16 -10.65
CA SER A 46 -9.91 8.89 -11.92
C SER A 46 -8.93 8.21 -12.86
N SER A 47 -9.26 6.99 -13.28
CA SER A 47 -8.52 6.19 -14.25
C SER A 47 -8.01 7.09 -15.38
N CYS A 48 -6.71 7.05 -15.68
CA CYS A 48 -6.25 7.49 -16.99
C CYS A 48 -6.74 6.44 -17.99
N ASP A 49 -7.68 6.83 -18.85
CA ASP A 49 -7.92 6.15 -20.14
C ASP A 49 -6.71 6.33 -21.07
#